data_AF-A0A661QDU7-F1
#
_entry.id   AF-A0A661QDU7-F1
#
_cell.length_a   1.000
_cell.length_b   1.000
_cell.length_c   1.000
_cell.angle_alpha   90.00
_cell.angle_beta   90.00
_cell.angle_gamma   90.00
#
_symmetry.space_group_name_H-M   'P 1'
#
loop_
_entity.id
_entity.type
_entity.pdbx_description
1 polymer ?
#
loop_
_entity_poly.entity_id
_entity_poly.type
_entity_poly.pdbx_seq_one_letter_code
_entity_poly.pdbx_strand_id
1 'polypeptide(L)' 'GWEEEKWMQFGWACGAYVVTLLTDYAQPLNEEEIWDVWEGKARVKR' A
#
# COMPACT_ATOMS: atom_id res chain seq x y z
N GLY A 1 -3.99 -17.67 6.65
CA GLY A 1 -4.92 -16.60 6.25
C GLY A 1 -4.65 -15.38 7.10
N TRP A 2 -5.11 -14.21 6.67
CA TRP A 2 -5.02 -12.98 7.47
C TRP A 2 -6.29 -12.76 8.29
N GLU A 3 -6.17 -12.07 9.41
CA GLU A 3 -7.31 -11.61 10.20
C GLU A 3 -8.12 -10.55 9.46
N GLU A 4 -9.40 -10.41 9.81
CA GLU A 4 -10.35 -9.57 9.08
C GLU A 4 -9.94 -8.09 9.05
N GLU A 5 -9.26 -7.63 10.07
CA GLU A 5 -8.75 -6.27 10.11
C GLU A 5 -7.59 -6.09 9.11
N LYS A 6 -6.68 -7.06 9.06
CA LYS A 6 -5.43 -6.95 8.30
C LYS A 6 -5.65 -6.91 6.78
N TRP A 7 -6.53 -7.74 6.22
CA TRP A 7 -6.82 -7.70 4.78
C TRP A 7 -7.56 -6.41 4.36
N MET A 8 -8.36 -5.83 5.26
CA MET A 8 -9.04 -4.55 4.99
C MET A 8 -8.04 -3.39 4.92
N GLN A 9 -7.12 -3.32 5.89
CA GLN A 9 -6.06 -2.32 5.93
C GLN A 9 -5.19 -2.38 4.67
N PHE A 10 -4.80 -3.59 4.27
CA PHE A 10 -4.00 -3.79 3.07
C PHE A 10 -4.74 -3.42 1.79
N GLY A 11 -6.02 -3.80 1.66
CA GLY A 11 -6.85 -3.41 0.52
C GLY A 11 -6.98 -1.90 0.39
N TRP A 12 -7.21 -1.19 1.51
CA TRP A 12 -7.25 0.27 1.53
C TRP A 12 -5.91 0.88 1.12
N ALA A 13 -4.80 0.38 1.66
CA ALA A 13 -3.46 0.88 1.36
C ALA A 13 -3.07 0.69 -0.11
N CYS A 14 -3.42 -0.45 -0.71
CA CYS A 14 -3.28 -0.67 -2.15
C CYS A 14 -4.05 0.36 -2.98
N GLY A 15 -5.29 0.68 -2.59
CA GLY A 15 -6.09 1.70 -3.26
C GLY A 15 -5.46 3.10 -3.13
N ALA A 16 -5.03 3.45 -1.91
CA ALA A 16 -4.33 4.70 -1.64
C ALA A 16 -3.01 4.82 -2.41
N TYR A 17 -2.32 3.71 -2.65
CA TYR A 17 -1.10 3.67 -3.45
C TYR A 17 -1.38 3.94 -4.94
N VAL A 18 -2.33 3.20 -5.55
CA VAL A 18 -2.61 3.29 -6.99
C VAL A 18 -3.07 4.70 -7.40
N VAL A 19 -3.83 5.39 -6.57
CA VAL A 19 -4.28 6.77 -6.90
C VAL A 19 -3.14 7.80 -6.94
N THR A 20 -1.94 7.45 -6.48
CA THR A 20 -0.75 8.30 -6.60
C THR A 20 0.01 8.10 -7.91
N LEU A 21 -0.33 7.04 -8.67
CA LEU A 21 0.33 6.68 -9.92
C LEU A 21 -0.43 7.26 -11.12
N LEU A 22 0.29 7.43 -12.23
CA LEU A 22 -0.32 7.77 -13.53
C LEU A 22 -0.92 6.55 -14.23
N THR A 23 -0.50 5.35 -13.81
CA THR A 23 -0.97 4.06 -14.32
C THR A 23 -2.14 3.55 -13.48
N ASP A 24 -2.98 2.71 -14.08
CA ASP A 24 -4.17 2.11 -13.48
C ASP A 24 -3.90 0.80 -12.70
N TYR A 25 -2.62 0.48 -12.46
CA TYR A 25 -2.18 -0.70 -11.73
C TYR A 25 -1.07 -0.38 -10.73
N ALA A 26 -1.01 -1.17 -9.66
CA ALA A 26 0.00 -1.03 -8.61
C ALA A 26 1.35 -1.60 -9.08
N GLN A 27 2.43 -0.85 -8.84
CA GLN A 27 3.81 -1.28 -9.06
C GLN A 27 4.69 -1.15 -7.80
N PRO A 28 4.27 -1.68 -6.64
CA PRO A 28 5.09 -1.62 -5.43
C PRO A 28 6.36 -2.47 -5.61
N LEU A 29 7.47 -2.00 -5.04
CA LEU A 29 8.73 -2.71 -4.99
C LEU A 29 8.63 -4.00 -4.17
N ASN A 30 7.86 -3.96 -3.08
CA ASN A 30 7.59 -5.08 -2.18
C ASN A 30 6.34 -4.81 -1.31
N GLU A 31 5.97 -5.77 -0.47
CA GLU A 31 4.81 -5.65 0.44
C GLU A 31 5.00 -4.56 1.52
N GLU A 32 6.24 -4.31 1.95
CA GLU A 32 6.55 -3.28 2.96
C GLU A 32 6.15 -1.89 2.49
N GLU A 33 6.25 -1.60 1.18
CA GLU A 33 5.82 -0.33 0.61
C GLU A 33 4.31 -0.08 0.79
N ILE A 34 3.48 -1.12 0.69
CA ILE A 34 2.03 -1.02 0.94
C ILE A 34 1.77 -0.80 2.43
N TRP A 35 2.52 -1.47 3.30
CA TRP A 35 2.39 -1.25 4.74
C TRP A 35 2.88 0.13 5.17
N ASP A 36 3.92 0.67 4.54
CA ASP A 36 4.38 2.05 4.76
C ASP A 36 3.27 3.07 4.38
N VAL A 37 2.43 2.78 3.37
CA VAL A 37 1.24 3.61 3.04
C VAL A 37 0.23 3.58 4.18
N TRP A 38 -0.11 2.40 4.71
CA TRP A 38 -1.02 2.27 5.85
C TRP A 38 -0.48 2.96 7.11
N GLU A 39 0.81 2.80 7.40
CA GLU A 39 1.48 3.39 8.57
C GLU A 39 1.78 4.90 8.41
N GLY A 40 1.49 5.50 7.26
CA GLY A 40 1.79 6.91 6.98
C GLY A 40 3.27 7.22 6.79
N LYS A 41 4.09 6.19 6.53
CA LYS A 41 5.54 6.23 6.31
C LYS A 41 5.93 6.20 4.82
N ALA A 42 5.01 6.43 3.89
CA ALA A 42 5.21 6.39 2.44
C ALA A 42 6.21 7.40 1.84
N ARG A 43 7.11 7.99 2.65
CA ARG A 43 8.20 8.84 2.15
C ARG A 43 9.26 7.95 1.50
N VAL A 44 9.81 8.44 0.39
CA VAL A 44 10.92 7.79 -0.32
C VAL A 44 12.08 7.54 0.63
N LYS A 45 12.34 6.25 0.94
CA LYS A 45 13.60 5.80 1.52
C LYS A 45 14.66 5.90 0.40
N ARG A 46 15.69 6.72 0.61
CA ARG A 46 16.81 6.92 -0.33
C ARG A 46 17.98 6.02 0.03
#